data_AF-D1AHB2-F1
#
_entry.id   AF-D1AHB2-F1
#
_cell.length_a   1.000
_cell.length_b   1.000
_cell.length_c   1.000
_cell.angle_alpha   90.00
_cell.angle_beta   90.00
_cell.angle_gamma   90.00
#
_symmetry.space_group_name_H-M   'P 1'
#
loop_
_entity.id
_entity.type
_entity.pdbx_description
1 polymer ?
#
loop_
_entity_poly.entity_id
_entity_poly.type
_entity_poly.pdbx_seq_one_letter_code
_entity_poly.pdbx_strand_id
1 'polypeptide(L)'
;MKELAVKLFIVGKINEWIRKRILEEEITGKGKKGVEKLQNILDEYVWDNIQKFIVAAKAKDNKFIPNFIETFSEDIFDSVFQDTKKTLDLRNLLESILLEEKQAIGI
;
A
#
# COMPACT_ATOMS: atom_id res chain seq x y z
N MET A 1 6.74 -17.10 12.81
CA MET A 1 5.50 -17.34 12.05
C MET A 1 4.55 -16.15 12.08
N LYS A 2 4.23 -15.59 13.26
CA LYS A 2 3.34 -14.43 13.43
C LYS A 2 3.81 -13.16 12.69
N GLU A 3 5.03 -12.71 12.94
CA GLU A 3 5.60 -11.51 12.28
C GLU A 3 5.68 -11.63 10.76
N LEU A 4 6.10 -12.79 10.24
CA LEU A 4 6.15 -13.01 8.78
C LEU A 4 4.78 -12.79 8.15
N ALA A 5 3.73 -13.30 8.81
CA ALA A 5 2.40 -13.24 8.27
C ALA A 5 1.78 -11.83 8.45
N VAL A 6 2.16 -11.06 9.49
CA VAL A 6 1.92 -9.60 9.57
C VAL A 6 2.60 -8.86 8.44
N LYS A 7 3.87 -9.18 8.16
CA LYS A 7 4.65 -8.54 7.10
C LYS A 7 4.02 -8.77 5.74
N LEU A 8 3.61 -10.01 5.43
CA LEU A 8 2.90 -10.33 4.19
C LEU A 8 1.58 -9.55 4.08
N PHE A 9 0.84 -9.44 5.18
CA PHE A 9 -0.39 -8.65 5.22
C PHE A 9 -0.13 -7.15 4.96
N ILE A 10 0.83 -6.55 5.67
CA ILE A 10 1.21 -5.13 5.51
C ILE A 10 1.64 -4.86 4.07
N VAL A 11 2.55 -5.66 3.52
CA VAL A 11 3.02 -5.51 2.13
C VAL A 11 1.87 -5.65 1.13
N GLY A 12 0.99 -6.63 1.33
CA GLY A 12 -0.21 -6.80 0.50
C GLY A 12 -1.12 -5.56 0.52
N LYS A 13 -1.30 -4.94 1.68
CA LYS A 13 -2.09 -3.71 1.82
C LYS A 13 -1.39 -2.47 1.27
N ILE A 14 -0.07 -2.38 1.34
CA ILE A 14 0.70 -1.32 0.66
C ILE A 14 0.47 -1.41 -0.85
N ASN A 15 0.57 -2.62 -1.44
CA ASN A 15 0.29 -2.84 -2.86
C ASN A 15 -1.15 -2.42 -3.24
N GLU A 16 -2.13 -2.81 -2.43
CA GLU A 16 -3.53 -2.43 -2.64
C GLU A 16 -3.71 -0.90 -2.60
N TRP A 17 -3.08 -0.23 -1.64
CA TRP A 17 -3.15 1.22 -1.50
C TRP A 17 -2.53 1.94 -2.70
N ILE A 18 -1.33 1.52 -3.13
CA ILE A 18 -0.64 2.13 -4.27
C ILE A 18 -1.48 2.02 -5.55
N ARG A 19 -2.04 0.84 -5.85
CA ARG A 19 -2.93 0.66 -7.01
C ARG A 19 -4.15 1.57 -6.97
N LYS A 20 -4.79 1.70 -5.79
CA LYS A 20 -5.93 2.63 -5.63
C LYS A 20 -5.51 4.07 -5.90
N ARG A 21 -4.37 4.50 -5.39
CA ARG A 21 -3.86 5.86 -5.59
C ARG A 21 -3.50 6.16 -7.04
N ILE A 22 -2.92 5.19 -7.75
CA ILE A 22 -2.68 5.30 -9.21
C ILE A 22 -4.01 5.59 -9.91
N LEU A 23 -5.03 4.74 -9.70
CA LEU A 23 -6.34 4.91 -10.33
C LEU A 23 -7.00 6.24 -9.98
N GLU A 24 -6.96 6.65 -8.70
CA GLU A 24 -7.47 7.96 -8.26
C GLU A 24 -6.78 9.13 -8.97
N GLU A 25 -5.44 9.10 -9.08
CA GLU A 25 -4.67 10.13 -9.76
C GLU A 25 -4.88 10.10 -11.28
N GLU A 26 -5.15 8.93 -11.88
CA GLU A 26 -5.53 8.83 -13.29
C GLU A 26 -6.89 9.47 -13.59
N ILE A 27 -7.88 9.26 -12.70
CA ILE A 27 -9.23 9.84 -12.85
C ILE A 27 -9.22 11.35 -12.61
N THR A 28 -8.51 11.81 -11.59
CA THR A 28 -8.52 13.21 -11.13
C THR A 28 -7.46 14.07 -11.80
N GLY A 29 -6.31 13.50 -12.16
CA GLY A 29 -5.14 14.18 -12.71
C GLY A 29 -5.20 14.45 -14.21
N LYS A 30 -6.37 14.80 -14.76
CA LYS A 30 -6.52 15.15 -16.19
C LYS A 30 -5.57 16.30 -16.53
N GLY A 31 -4.71 16.09 -17.55
CA GLY A 31 -3.76 17.10 -18.04
C GLY A 31 -2.43 17.18 -17.29
N LYS A 32 -2.23 16.47 -16.17
CA LYS A 32 -0.95 16.40 -15.46
C LYS A 32 0.05 15.48 -16.18
N LYS A 33 1.33 15.84 -16.17
CA LYS A 33 2.41 14.99 -16.71
C LYS A 33 2.70 13.80 -15.78
N GLY A 34 3.29 12.74 -16.33
CA GLY A 34 3.58 11.51 -15.57
C GLY A 34 4.39 11.74 -14.29
N VAL A 35 5.39 12.63 -14.31
CA VAL A 35 6.20 12.96 -13.13
C VAL A 35 5.38 13.65 -12.04
N GLU A 36 4.47 14.55 -12.41
CA GLU A 36 3.60 15.25 -11.46
C GLU A 36 2.62 14.27 -10.79
N LYS A 37 2.13 13.27 -11.55
CA LYS A 37 1.29 12.21 -10.99
C LYS A 37 2.06 11.35 -9.97
N LEU A 38 3.30 10.96 -10.28
CA LEU A 38 4.14 10.20 -9.36
C LEU A 38 4.40 10.97 -8.05
N GLN A 39 4.68 12.28 -8.15
CA GLN A 39 4.87 13.13 -6.97
C GLN A 39 3.62 13.24 -6.09
N ASN A 40 2.42 13.28 -6.70
CA ASN A 40 1.17 13.31 -5.92
C ASN A 40 0.85 11.97 -5.25
N ILE A 41 1.25 10.85 -5.85
CA ILE A 41 1.06 9.52 -5.26
C ILE A 41 2.03 9.31 -4.09
N LEU A 42 3.28 9.76 -4.22
CA LEU A 42 4.35 9.63 -3.23
C LEU A 42 4.60 10.95 -2.49
N ASP A 43 3.53 11.57 -2.01
CA ASP A 43 3.61 12.79 -1.23
C ASP A 43 4.33 12.59 0.13
N GLU A 44 4.61 13.68 0.84
CA GLU A 44 5.32 13.64 2.13
C GLU A 44 4.57 12.86 3.23
N TYR A 45 3.26 12.65 3.08
CA TYR A 45 2.40 11.91 4.01
C TYR A 45 2.10 10.48 3.55
N VAL A 46 2.73 9.99 2.49
CA VAL A 46 2.44 8.70 1.85
C VAL A 46 2.40 7.55 2.87
N TRP A 47 3.37 7.50 3.79
CA TRP A 47 3.45 6.45 4.80
C TRP A 47 2.36 6.56 5.87
N ASP A 48 2.00 7.77 6.26
CA ASP A 48 0.93 7.99 7.25
C ASP A 48 -0.44 7.63 6.65
N ASN A 49 -0.63 7.93 5.36
CA ASN A 49 -1.83 7.56 4.62
C ASN A 49 -1.95 6.05 4.42
N ILE A 50 -0.84 5.37 4.09
CA ILE A 50 -0.76 3.91 4.06
C ILE A 50 -1.10 3.32 5.42
N GLN A 51 -0.52 3.83 6.51
CA GLN A 51 -0.77 3.31 7.86
C GLN A 51 -2.25 3.43 8.23
N LYS A 52 -2.85 4.60 8.00
CA LYS A 52 -4.29 4.84 8.22
C LYS A 52 -5.15 3.88 7.41
N PHE A 53 -4.78 3.62 6.15
CA PHE A 53 -5.49 2.67 5.29
C PHE A 53 -5.43 1.24 5.85
N ILE A 54 -4.27 0.80 6.33
CA ILE A 54 -4.10 -0.54 6.89
C ILE A 54 -4.90 -0.69 8.20
N VAL A 55 -4.86 0.31 9.08
CA VAL A 55 -5.63 0.32 10.33
C VAL A 55 -7.13 0.32 10.06
N ALA A 56 -7.60 1.11 9.09
CA ALA A 56 -9.01 1.11 8.67
C ALA A 56 -9.43 -0.25 8.07
N ALA A 57 -8.54 -0.91 7.34
CA ALA A 57 -8.77 -2.26 6.82
C ALA A 57 -8.84 -3.32 7.93
N LYS A 58 -8.12 -3.12 9.05
CA LYS A 58 -8.22 -3.94 10.26
C LYS A 58 -9.56 -3.76 11.00
N ALA A 59 -10.09 -2.53 11.03
CA ALA A 59 -11.34 -2.22 11.73
C ALA A 59 -12.62 -2.72 11.01
N LYS A 60 -12.55 -2.96 9.71
CA LYS A 60 -13.67 -3.57 8.97
C LYS A 60 -13.65 -5.08 9.19
N ASP A 61 -14.58 -5.56 10.02
CA ASP A 61 -14.91 -6.97 10.23
C ASP A 61 -15.13 -7.67 8.88
N ASN A 62 -14.08 -8.31 8.38
CA ASN A 62 -14.14 -9.02 7.11
C ASN A 62 -14.39 -10.48 7.42
N LYS A 63 -15.63 -10.92 7.21
CA LYS A 63 -16.12 -12.29 7.44
C LYS A 63 -15.25 -13.40 6.82
N PHE A 64 -14.37 -13.06 5.88
CA PHE A 64 -13.47 -13.95 5.15
C PHE A 64 -11.99 -13.82 5.53
N ILE A 65 -11.62 -12.82 6.34
CA ILE A 65 -10.29 -12.73 6.93
C ILE A 65 -10.41 -13.42 8.30
N PRO A 66 -9.78 -14.59 8.50
CA PRO A 66 -9.80 -15.25 9.79
C PRO A 66 -9.33 -14.28 10.90
N ASN A 67 -9.65 -14.58 12.16
CA ASN A 67 -9.21 -13.92 13.40
C ASN A 67 -7.70 -13.57 13.50
N PHE A 68 -6.91 -13.93 12.49
CA PHE A 68 -5.53 -13.57 12.21
C PHE A 68 -5.21 -12.08 12.42
N ILE A 69 -6.05 -11.14 11.99
CA ILE A 69 -5.81 -9.69 12.25
C ILE A 69 -6.13 -9.28 13.69
N GLU A 70 -7.11 -9.93 14.34
CA GLU A 70 -7.37 -9.77 15.78
C GLU A 70 -6.21 -10.29 16.65
N THR A 71 -5.32 -11.14 16.12
CA THR A 71 -4.29 -11.85 16.92
C THR A 71 -2.89 -11.21 16.94
N PHE A 72 -2.68 -10.05 16.32
CA PHE A 72 -1.43 -9.30 16.47
C PHE A 72 -1.61 -8.09 17.37
N SER A 73 -0.75 -7.98 18.39
CA SER A 73 -0.69 -6.78 19.23
C SER A 73 -0.34 -5.56 18.36
N GLU A 74 -0.80 -4.38 18.81
CA GLU A 74 -0.44 -3.10 18.18
C GLU A 74 1.08 -2.95 18.08
N ASP A 75 1.82 -3.40 19.10
CA ASP A 75 3.28 -3.41 19.12
C ASP A 75 3.92 -4.20 17.95
N ILE A 76 3.40 -5.39 17.64
CA ILE A 76 3.93 -6.21 16.53
C ILE A 76 3.63 -5.54 15.20
N PHE A 77 2.42 -4.98 15.04
CA PHE A 77 2.05 -4.25 13.84
C PHE A 77 2.97 -3.05 13.63
N ASP A 78 3.14 -2.21 14.65
CA ASP A 78 3.94 -1.00 14.56
C ASP A 78 5.41 -1.33 14.27
N SER A 79 5.98 -2.34 14.95
CA SER A 79 7.34 -2.78 14.69
C SER A 79 7.52 -3.21 13.23
N VAL A 80 6.66 -4.10 12.72
CA VAL A 80 6.77 -4.61 11.35
C VAL A 80 6.50 -3.51 10.33
N PHE A 81 5.59 -2.58 10.62
CA PHE A 81 5.31 -1.43 9.76
C PHE A 81 6.52 -0.51 9.65
N GLN A 82 7.16 -0.17 10.77
CA GLN A 82 8.38 0.65 10.78
C GLN A 82 9.54 -0.04 10.04
N ASP A 83 9.71 -1.35 10.24
CA ASP A 83 10.74 -2.10 9.52
C ASP A 83 10.46 -2.16 8.02
N THR A 84 9.20 -2.32 7.63
CA THR A 84 8.78 -2.26 6.22
C THR A 84 9.05 -0.87 5.64
N LYS A 85 8.72 0.20 6.37
CA LYS A 85 8.98 1.59 5.96
C LYS A 85 10.46 1.88 5.69
N LYS A 86 11.36 1.29 6.48
CA LYS A 86 12.82 1.44 6.29
C LYS A 86 13.37 0.65 5.11
N THR A 87 12.72 -0.44 4.72
CA THR A 87 13.26 -1.41 3.77
C THR A 87 12.59 -1.37 2.39
N LEU A 88 11.36 -0.91 2.31
CA LEU A 88 10.59 -0.87 1.08
C LEU A 88 10.79 0.45 0.34
N ASP A 89 11.25 0.35 -0.90
CA ASP A 89 11.28 1.47 -1.83
C ASP A 89 9.92 1.61 -2.53
N LEU A 90 9.10 2.56 -2.07
CA LEU A 90 7.77 2.81 -2.64
C LEU A 90 7.82 3.28 -4.10
N ARG A 91 8.90 3.93 -4.52
CA ARG A 91 9.04 4.40 -5.90
C ARG A 91 9.25 3.22 -6.83
N ASN A 92 10.18 2.33 -6.50
CA ASN A 92 10.40 1.12 -7.29
C ASN A 92 9.14 0.24 -7.33
N LEU A 93 8.40 0.16 -6.22
CA LEU A 93 7.14 -0.56 -6.18
C LEU A 93 6.10 0.05 -7.12
N LEU A 94 5.90 1.37 -7.05
CA LEU A 94 4.98 2.10 -7.92
C LEU A 94 5.33 1.93 -9.40
N GLU A 95 6.60 2.10 -9.76
CA GLU A 95 7.08 1.92 -11.13
C GLU A 95 6.87 0.48 -11.62
N SER A 96 7.07 -0.52 -10.76
CA SER A 96 6.81 -1.94 -11.08
C SER A 96 5.33 -2.20 -11.34
N ILE A 97 4.44 -1.66 -10.50
CA ILE A 97 2.98 -1.78 -10.68
C ILE A 97 2.53 -1.15 -12.00
N LEU A 98 3.04 0.04 -12.33
CA LEU A 98 2.73 0.72 -13.59
C LEU A 98 3.23 -0.08 -14.81
N LEU A 99 4.39 -0.73 -14.70
CA LEU A 99 4.92 -1.59 -15.76
C LEU A 99 4.03 -2.82 -15.97
N GLU A 100 3.63 -3.49 -14.89
CA GLU A 100 2.69 -4.63 -14.94
C GLU A 100 1.36 -4.24 -15.58
N GLU A 101 0.81 -3.08 -15.21
CA GLU A 101 -0.48 -2.60 -15.74
C GLU A 101 -0.40 -2.29 -17.24
N LYS A 102 0.71 -1.72 -17.71
CA LYS A 102 0.97 -1.51 -19.16
C LYS A 102 1.06 -2.82 -19.93
N GLN A 103 1.81 -3.80 -19.38
CA GLN A 103 1.92 -5.12 -19.99
C GLN A 103 0.56 -5.83 -20.08
N ALA A 104 -0.28 -5.71 -19.04
CA ALA A 104 -1.62 -6.31 -19.02
C ALA A 104 -2.55 -5.75 -20.11
N ILE A 105 -2.36 -4.50 -20.53
CA ILE A 105 -3.13 -3.85 -21.61
C ILE A 105 -2.44 -3.92 -22.98
N GLY A 106 -1.28 -4.59 -23.08
CA GLY A 106 -0.58 -4.84 -24.34
C GLY A 106 0.16 -3.63 -24.93
N ILE A 107 0.60 -2.69 -24.09
CA ILE A 107 1.31 -1.46 -24.49
C ILE A 107 2.70 -1.42 -23.84
#